data_AF-A0A7S3BME1-F1
#
_entry.id   AF-A0A7S3BME1-F1
#
_cell.length_a   1.000
_cell.length_b   1.000
_cell.length_c   1.000
_cell.angle_alpha   90.00
_cell.angle_beta   90.00
_cell.angle_gamma   90.00
#
_symmetry.space_group_name_H-M   'P 1'
#
loop_
_entity.id
_entity.type
_entity.pdbx_description
1 polymer ?
#
loop_
_entity_poly.entity_id
_entity_poly.type
_entity_poly.pdbx_seq_one_letter_code
_entity_poly.pdbx_strand_id
1 'polypeptide(L)'
;FFLETRGSTSSSRVVTMQNLMSSLEQSTESERQAALVKLEEMQMKDTLRMFNGLVERCFSECVNGFRSKALTAPEEKCINTCAEKFIKHSGRVGQRFGELTAQEQTRGGG
;
A
#
# COMPACT_ATOMS: atom_id res chain seq x y z
N PHE A 1 5.37 34.06 -12.43
CA PHE A 1 5.48 33.38 -11.11
C PHE A 1 4.17 32.82 -10.58
N PHE A 2 3.02 33.10 -11.22
CA PHE A 2 1.75 32.44 -10.92
C PHE A 2 1.18 31.89 -12.23
N LEU A 3 1.75 30.80 -12.74
CA LEU A 3 1.30 30.02 -13.90
C LEU A 3 2.13 28.73 -13.93
N GLU A 4 1.61 27.64 -13.33
CA GLU A 4 1.56 26.29 -13.92
C GLU A 4 1.05 25.25 -12.90
N THR A 5 -0.05 24.60 -13.29
CA THR A 5 -0.56 23.29 -12.82
C THR A 5 -1.25 23.23 -11.45
N ARG A 6 -2.44 23.85 -11.40
CA ARG A 6 -3.59 23.23 -10.74
C ARG A 6 -3.80 21.80 -11.29
N GLY A 7 -3.74 20.79 -10.42
CA GLY A 7 -4.71 19.68 -10.49
C GLY A 7 -4.35 18.34 -11.12
N SER A 8 -3.08 17.94 -11.32
CA SER A 8 -2.81 16.61 -11.92
C SER A 8 -1.44 16.02 -11.58
N THR A 9 -1.23 15.57 -10.33
CA THR A 9 -0.02 14.79 -9.98
C THR A 9 -0.30 13.59 -9.08
N SER A 10 -1.42 13.55 -8.35
CA SER A 10 -1.80 12.38 -7.56
C SER A 10 -2.49 11.28 -8.39
N SER A 11 -3.15 11.64 -9.50
CA SER A 11 -3.87 10.71 -10.39
C SER A 11 -2.92 9.92 -11.32
N SER A 12 -1.83 10.52 -11.82
CA SER A 12 -0.92 9.87 -12.78
C SER A 12 -0.24 8.60 -12.27
N ARG A 13 0.03 8.48 -10.96
CA ARG A 13 0.64 7.27 -10.39
C ARG A 13 -0.37 6.11 -10.26
N VAL A 14 -1.63 6.40 -9.98
CA VAL A 14 -2.70 5.40 -9.82
C VAL A 14 -3.10 4.81 -11.19
N VAL A 15 -3.17 5.66 -12.22
CA VAL A 15 -3.43 5.24 -13.61
C VAL A 15 -2.39 4.23 -14.13
N THR A 16 -1.15 4.28 -13.62
CA THR A 16 -0.05 3.42 -14.10
C THR A 16 -0.25 1.93 -13.75
N MET A 17 -0.83 1.58 -12.59
CA MET A 17 -1.07 0.17 -12.22
C MET A 17 -2.29 -0.42 -12.92
N GLN A 18 -3.33 0.38 -13.16
CA GLN A 18 -4.52 -0.05 -13.91
C GLN A 18 -4.18 -0.31 -15.39
N ASN A 19 -3.37 0.58 -15.98
CA ASN A 19 -2.86 0.42 -17.35
C ASN A 19 -2.01 -0.84 -17.51
N LEU A 20 -1.27 -1.26 -16.48
CA LEU A 20 -0.55 -2.52 -16.49
C LEU A 20 -1.51 -3.72 -16.61
N MET A 21 -2.64 -3.73 -15.88
CA MET A 21 -3.58 -4.85 -15.94
C MET A 21 -4.31 -4.95 -17.29
N SER A 22 -4.71 -3.82 -17.88
CA SER A 22 -5.30 -3.79 -19.23
C SER A 22 -4.29 -4.07 -20.33
N SER A 23 -3.03 -3.67 -20.16
CA SER A 23 -1.95 -3.98 -21.12
C SER A 23 -1.57 -5.46 -21.09
N LEU A 24 -1.81 -6.17 -19.97
CA LEU A 24 -1.57 -7.61 -19.84
C LEU A 24 -2.59 -8.47 -20.60
N GLU A 25 -3.80 -7.95 -20.82
CA GLU A 25 -4.82 -8.62 -21.63
C GLU A 25 -4.48 -8.58 -23.13
N GLN A 26 -3.64 -7.65 -23.57
CA GLN A 26 -3.21 -7.50 -24.97
C GLN A 26 -1.88 -8.18 -25.30
N SER A 27 -1.12 -8.64 -24.29
CA SER A 27 0.19 -9.28 -24.46
C SER A 27 0.11 -10.78 -24.76
N THR A 28 1.15 -11.32 -25.39
CA THR A 28 1.25 -12.73 -25.77
C THR A 28 1.23 -13.67 -24.56
N GLU A 29 0.87 -14.95 -24.75
CA GLU A 29 0.75 -15.92 -23.65
C GLU A 29 2.05 -16.08 -22.83
N SER A 30 3.21 -16.05 -23.52
CA SER A 30 4.54 -16.04 -22.89
C SER A 30 4.79 -14.79 -22.02
N GLU A 31 4.41 -13.61 -22.51
CA GLU A 31 4.57 -12.34 -21.78
C GLU A 31 3.64 -12.25 -20.57
N ARG A 32 2.40 -12.76 -20.71
CA ARG A 32 1.44 -12.84 -19.61
C ARG A 32 1.98 -13.71 -18.47
N GLN A 33 2.64 -14.82 -18.81
CA GLN A 33 3.23 -15.72 -17.83
C GLN A 33 4.44 -15.09 -17.12
N ALA A 34 5.31 -14.39 -17.87
CA ALA A 34 6.40 -13.61 -17.28
C ALA A 34 5.90 -12.48 -16.36
N ALA A 35 4.77 -11.86 -16.71
CA ALA A 35 4.17 -10.83 -15.89
C ALA A 35 3.56 -11.37 -14.59
N LEU A 36 2.92 -12.55 -14.61
CA LEU A 36 2.41 -13.19 -13.40
C LEU A 36 3.52 -13.47 -12.37
N VAL A 37 4.67 -13.97 -12.84
CA VAL A 37 5.85 -14.17 -11.98
C VAL A 37 6.32 -12.84 -11.39
N LYS A 38 6.33 -11.78 -12.19
CA LYS A 38 6.74 -10.45 -11.73
C LYS A 38 5.74 -9.83 -10.74
N LEU A 39 4.45 -10.08 -10.92
CA LEU A 39 3.41 -9.66 -9.97
C LEU A 39 3.57 -10.36 -8.62
N GLU A 40 3.88 -11.65 -8.61
CA GLU A 40 4.17 -12.40 -7.38
C GLU A 40 5.39 -11.82 -6.65
N GLU A 41 6.48 -11.54 -7.38
CA GLU A 41 7.67 -10.90 -6.83
C GLU A 41 7.35 -9.51 -6.22
N MET A 42 6.53 -8.72 -6.90
CA MET A 42 6.08 -7.41 -6.41
C MET A 42 5.24 -7.56 -5.14
N GLN A 43 4.30 -8.51 -5.08
CA GLN A 43 3.49 -8.75 -3.89
C GLN A 43 4.34 -9.11 -2.67
N MET A 44 5.37 -9.94 -2.84
CA MET A 44 6.29 -10.26 -1.75
C MET A 44 7.03 -9.01 -1.25
N LYS A 45 7.54 -8.19 -2.17
CA LYS A 45 8.24 -6.94 -1.83
C LYS A 45 7.33 -5.96 -1.10
N ASP A 46 6.08 -5.81 -1.53
CA ASP A 46 5.12 -4.91 -0.89
C ASP A 46 4.67 -5.43 0.48
N THR A 47 4.55 -6.74 0.64
CA THR A 47 4.31 -7.37 1.94
C THR A 47 5.44 -7.06 2.92
N LEU A 48 6.70 -7.19 2.50
CA LEU A 48 7.86 -6.86 3.35
C LEU A 48 7.91 -5.37 3.70
N ARG A 49 7.58 -4.49 2.76
CA ARG A 49 7.48 -3.05 3.02
C ARG A 49 6.39 -2.73 4.04
N MET A 50 5.23 -3.38 3.93
CA MET A 50 4.15 -3.25 4.90
C MET A 50 4.60 -3.69 6.30
N PHE A 51 5.30 -4.83 6.40
CA PHE A 51 5.84 -5.31 7.68
C PHE A 51 6.84 -4.34 8.29
N ASN A 52 7.79 -3.81 7.51
CA ASN A 52 8.76 -2.84 8.01
C ASN A 52 8.07 -1.56 8.51
N GLY A 53 7.07 -1.05 7.79
CA GLY A 53 6.29 0.11 8.21
C GLY A 53 5.48 -0.14 9.49
N LEU A 54 4.93 -1.35 9.66
CA LEU A 54 4.24 -1.75 10.89
C LEU A 54 5.19 -1.74 12.09
N VAL A 55 6.37 -2.34 11.94
CA VAL A 55 7.37 -2.42 13.02
C VAL A 55 7.83 -1.02 13.43
N GLU A 56 8.19 -0.17 12.47
CA GLU A 56 8.62 1.21 12.73
C GLU A 56 7.54 2.01 13.46
N ARG A 57 6.29 1.93 12.99
CA ARG A 57 5.16 2.66 13.58
C ARG A 57 4.87 2.21 15.00
N CYS A 58 4.75 0.90 15.21
CA CYS A 58 4.42 0.37 16.53
C CYS A 58 5.56 0.57 17.53
N PHE A 59 6.82 0.50 17.08
CA PHE A 59 7.96 0.84 17.92
C PHE A 59 7.92 2.32 18.34
N SER A 60 7.72 3.23 17.39
CA SER A 60 7.69 4.68 17.68
C SER A 60 6.52 5.13 18.58
N GLU A 61 5.37 4.45 18.53
CA GLU A 61 4.21 4.83 19.35
C GLU A 61 4.17 4.12 20.71
N CYS A 62 4.61 2.85 20.76
CA CYS A 62 4.46 2.04 21.95
C CYS A 62 5.71 1.96 22.82
N VAL A 63 6.92 2.09 22.25
CA VAL A 63 8.17 1.95 23.01
C VAL A 63 8.69 3.34 23.36
N ASN A 64 8.44 3.74 24.61
CA ASN A 64 8.85 5.06 25.13
C ASN A 64 9.79 4.93 26.34
N GLY A 65 9.93 3.74 26.92
CA GLY A 65 10.74 3.48 28.09
C GLY A 65 12.09 2.82 27.76
N PHE A 66 13.17 3.59 27.65
CA PHE A 66 14.52 3.03 27.44
C PHE A 66 15.23 2.60 28.74
N ARG A 67 14.47 2.17 29.75
CA ARG A 67 15.02 1.80 31.08
C ARG A 67 15.52 0.35 31.14
N SER A 68 15.03 -0.52 30.26
CA SER A 68 15.39 -1.94 30.19
C SER A 68 15.55 -2.38 28.74
N LYS A 69 16.34 -3.44 28.52
CA LYS A 69 16.47 -4.09 27.20
C LYS A 69 15.23 -4.90 26.81
N ALA A 70 14.43 -5.30 27.80
CA ALA A 70 13.18 -6.01 27.61
C ALA A 70 12.01 -5.04 27.58
N LEU A 71 11.02 -5.35 26.76
CA LEU A 71 9.74 -4.66 26.71
C LEU A 71 9.00 -4.88 28.03
N THR A 72 8.29 -3.84 28.48
CA THR A 72 7.41 -3.94 29.64
C THR A 72 6.04 -4.47 29.22
N ALA A 73 5.32 -5.14 30.13
CA ALA A 73 3.96 -5.65 29.89
C ALA A 73 2.99 -4.61 29.25
N PRO A 74 2.97 -3.32 29.63
CA PRO A 74 2.14 -2.33 28.95
C PRO A 74 2.59 -2.05 27.50
N GLU A 75 3.89 -2.06 27.20
CA GLU A 75 4.41 -1.87 25.84
C GLU A 75 4.07 -3.07 24.95
N GLU A 76 4.19 -4.29 25.47
CA GLU A 76 3.77 -5.51 24.76
C GLU A 76 2.27 -5.48 24.39
N LYS A 77 1.42 -5.07 25.34
CA LYS A 77 -0.02 -4.90 25.07
C LYS A 77 -0.30 -3.81 24.03
N CYS A 78 0.45 -2.71 24.07
CA CYS A 78 0.35 -1.64 23.08
C CYS A 78 0.74 -2.13 21.69
N ILE A 79 1.88 -2.83 21.54
CA ILE A 79 2.37 -3.36 20.27
C ILE A 79 1.34 -4.32 19.64
N ASN A 80 0.76 -5.23 20.42
CA ASN A 80 -0.29 -6.13 19.94
C ASN A 80 -1.52 -5.37 19.41
N THR A 81 -1.96 -4.34 20.15
CA THR A 81 -3.09 -3.49 19.73
C THR A 81 -2.75 -2.65 18.49
N CYS A 82 -1.52 -2.15 18.39
CA CYS A 82 -1.02 -1.38 17.26
C CYS A 82 -0.99 -2.23 15.99
N ALA A 83 -0.43 -3.44 16.07
CA ALA A 83 -0.35 -4.35 14.93
C ALA A 83 -1.75 -4.71 14.39
N GLU A 84 -2.68 -5.04 15.30
CA GLU A 84 -4.07 -5.33 14.92
C GLU A 84 -4.76 -4.14 14.24
N LYS A 85 -4.59 -2.93 14.79
CA LYS A 85 -5.13 -1.69 14.22
C LYS A 85 -4.53 -1.41 12.85
N PHE A 86 -3.22 -1.55 12.69
CA PHE A 86 -2.53 -1.28 11.43
C PHE A 86 -3.01 -2.20 10.32
N ILE A 87 -3.09 -3.51 10.56
CA ILE A 87 -3.54 -4.48 9.55
C ILE A 87 -4.99 -4.20 9.14
N LYS A 88 -5.88 -3.97 10.12
CA LYS A 88 -7.28 -3.61 9.85
C LYS A 88 -7.39 -2.30 9.09
N HIS A 89 -6.55 -1.31 9.41
CA HIS A 89 -6.52 -0.03 8.72
C HIS A 89 -6.04 -0.19 7.27
N SER A 90 -4.90 -0.84 7.04
CA SER A 90 -4.34 -1.10 5.73
C SER A 90 -5.32 -1.86 4.82
N GLY A 91 -6.04 -2.86 5.36
CA GLY A 91 -7.09 -3.56 4.64
C GLY A 91 -8.27 -2.66 4.23
N ARG A 92 -8.74 -1.81 5.15
CA ARG A 92 -9.82 -0.85 4.85
C ARG A 92 -9.40 0.21 3.83
N VAL A 93 -8.17 0.71 3.94
CA VAL A 93 -7.60 1.66 2.95
C VAL A 93 -7.51 1.00 1.58
N GLY A 94 -7.05 -0.24 1.51
CA GLY A 94 -7.01 -1.02 0.26
C GLY A 94 -8.40 -1.17 -0.38
N GLN A 95 -9.43 -1.50 0.41
CA GLN A 95 -10.82 -1.58 -0.10
C GLN A 95 -11.30 -0.24 -0.66
N ARG A 96 -11.14 0.86 0.09
CA ARG A 96 -11.55 2.19 -0.37
C ARG A 96 -10.76 2.66 -1.58
N PHE A 97 -9.48 2.32 -1.66
CA PHE A 97 -8.67 2.61 -2.83
C PHE A 97 -9.21 1.90 -4.07
N GLY A 98 -9.57 0.61 -3.96
CA GLY A 98 -10.21 -0.12 -5.05
C GLY A 98 -11.53 0.49 -5.51
N GLU A 99 -12.39 0.90 -4.57
CA GLU A 99 -13.66 1.58 -4.88
C GLU A 99 -13.45 2.91 -5.62
N LEU A 100 -12.54 3.76 -5.13
CA LEU A 100 -12.25 5.05 -5.75
C LEU A 100 -11.63 4.89 -7.13
N THR A 101 -10.73 3.90 -7.29
CA THR A 101 -10.09 3.63 -8.57
C THR A 101 -11.11 3.15 -9.61
N ALA A 102 -12.08 2.32 -9.21
CA ALA A 102 -13.19 1.90 -10.08
C ALA A 102 -14.14 3.07 -10.41
N GLN A 103 -14.39 3.99 -9.46
CA GLN A 103 -15.19 5.20 -9.71
C GLN A 103 -14.49 6.19 -10.65
N GLU A 104 -13.16 6.32 -10.58
CA GLU A 104 -12.41 7.19 -11.49
C GLU A 104 -12.45 6.65 -12.93
N GLN A 105 -12.43 5.33 -13.13
CA GLN A 105 -12.60 4.72 -14.45
C GLN A 105 -13.95 5.06 -15.10
N THR A 106 -15.04 5.08 -14.33
CA THR A 106 -16.37 5.42 -14.89
C THR A 106 -16.54 6.92 -15.15
N ARG A 107 -15.76 7.77 -14.47
CA ARG A 107 -15.84 9.23 -14.61
C ARG A 107 -14.92 9.82 -15.69
N GLY A 108 -13.97 9.05 -16.22
CA GLY A 108 -13.03 9.46 -17.26
C GLY A 108 -13.47 9.17 -18.72
N GLY A 109 -14.67 8.63 -18.92
CA GLY A 109 -15.19 8.20 -20.22
C GLY A 109 -16.37 9.04 -20.75
N GLY A 110 -16.34 10.36 -20.57
CA GLY A 110 -17.35 11.30 -21.08
C GLY A 110 -16.73 12.58 -21.61
#